data_AF-A0A2V5VWJ3-F1
#
_entry.id   AF-A0A2V5VWJ3-F1
#
_cell.length_a   1.000
_cell.length_b   1.000
_cell.length_c   1.000
_cell.angle_alpha   90.00
_cell.angle_beta   90.00
_cell.angle_gamma   90.00
#
_symmetry.space_group_name_H-M   'P 1'
#
loop_
_entity.id
_entity.type
_entity.pdbx_description
1 polymer ?
#
loop_
_entity_poly.entity_id
_entity_poly.type
_entity_poly.pdbx_seq_one_letter_code
_entity_poly.pdbx_strand_id
1 'polypeptide(L)'
;MTQARWTPREIKLLGTRPDAVVARRIGRTIEAVSLKRQALGVGAPLQPPWKQEEIELLGTQPDRAVGKLIGRSLVAVQTKRLLLGIPSWKAKTTKERGPVDPEKVKLLYGPYTPPRTRRGRFLPCELRGTVKVGGYSAGPIPWPKKWRTRSLILCGDLVRAVQQESALAVAHHWAVCAEIVSRWRRALEVGPIQNRQAAQAHSGREGPAAGGIATTQARALVQEHGQAFCCPARKTGQAR
;
A
#
# COMPACT_ATOMS: atom_id res chain seq x y z
N MET A 1 38.79 6.46 -24.73
CA MET A 1 38.26 5.27 -25.42
C MET A 1 38.27 5.53 -26.91
N THR A 2 39.22 4.94 -27.64
CA THR A 2 39.45 5.17 -29.07
C THR A 2 38.24 4.67 -29.87
N GLN A 3 37.54 5.56 -30.59
CA GLN A 3 36.45 5.15 -31.47
C GLN A 3 37.02 4.29 -32.59
N ALA A 4 36.82 2.97 -32.50
CA ALA A 4 37.21 2.03 -33.55
C ALA A 4 36.54 2.40 -34.88
N ARG A 5 37.31 2.41 -35.97
CA ARG A 5 36.79 2.71 -37.32
C ARG A 5 35.72 1.69 -37.71
N TRP A 6 34.64 2.19 -38.31
CA TRP A 6 33.54 1.36 -38.84
C TRP A 6 33.99 0.61 -40.10
N THR A 7 33.85 -0.71 -40.10
CA THR A 7 34.13 -1.51 -41.31
C THR A 7 32.94 -1.51 -42.26
N PRO A 8 33.13 -1.70 -43.58
CA PRO A 8 32.03 -1.81 -44.54
C PRO A 8 31.03 -2.92 -44.21
N ARG A 9 31.51 -4.03 -43.63
CA ARG A 9 30.66 -5.14 -43.16
C ARG A 9 29.75 -4.73 -42.00
N GLU A 10 30.25 -3.90 -41.09
CA GLU A 10 29.46 -3.36 -39.96
C GLU A 10 28.45 -2.34 -40.42
N ILE A 11 28.80 -1.50 -41.41
CA ILE A 11 27.88 -0.52 -41.99
C ILE A 11 26.70 -1.23 -42.67
N LYS A 12 26.94 -2.34 -43.38
CA LYS A 12 25.89 -3.15 -44.02
C LYS A 12 24.92 -3.80 -43.02
N LEU A 13 25.33 -3.96 -41.76
CA LEU A 13 24.46 -4.48 -40.69
C LEU A 13 23.52 -3.41 -40.12
N LEU A 14 23.86 -2.13 -40.23
CA LEU A 14 23.02 -1.03 -39.75
C LEU A 14 21.71 -0.99 -40.57
N GLY A 15 20.57 -0.86 -39.89
CA GLY A 15 19.25 -0.83 -40.54
C GLY A 15 18.62 -2.20 -40.81
N THR A 16 19.37 -3.30 -40.71
CA THR A 16 18.83 -4.66 -40.97
C THR A 16 18.12 -5.29 -39.76
N ARG A 17 18.59 -4.97 -38.55
CA ARG A 17 18.09 -5.50 -37.26
C ARG A 17 18.08 -4.38 -36.22
N PRO A 18 17.29 -4.49 -35.14
CA PRO A 18 17.26 -3.48 -34.09
C PRO A 18 18.68 -3.18 -33.57
N ASP A 19 18.95 -1.91 -33.28
CA ASP A 19 20.28 -1.43 -32.88
C ASP A 19 20.87 -2.23 -31.70
N ALA A 20 20.02 -2.72 -30.79
CA ALA A 20 20.42 -3.57 -29.66
C ALA A 20 20.98 -4.95 -30.07
N VAL A 21 20.51 -5.51 -31.18
CA VAL A 21 20.99 -6.80 -31.71
C VAL A 21 22.29 -6.59 -32.49
N VAL A 22 22.35 -5.51 -33.27
CA VAL A 22 23.54 -5.12 -34.03
C VAL A 22 24.70 -4.77 -33.08
N ALA A 23 24.42 -4.01 -32.02
CA ALA A 23 25.37 -3.66 -30.95
C ALA A 23 26.00 -4.90 -30.31
N ARG A 24 25.17 -5.87 -29.91
CA ARG A 24 25.64 -7.15 -29.34
C ARG A 24 26.51 -7.95 -30.31
N ARG A 25 26.17 -7.93 -31.60
CA ARG A 25 26.88 -8.72 -32.62
C ARG A 25 28.25 -8.11 -33.00
N ILE A 26 28.37 -6.79 -32.97
CA ILE A 26 29.59 -6.05 -33.33
C ILE A 26 30.45 -5.76 -32.08
N GLY A 27 29.92 -5.97 -30.87
CA GLY A 27 30.61 -5.66 -29.62
C GLY A 27 30.71 -4.15 -29.36
N ARG A 28 29.72 -3.37 -29.81
CA ARG A 28 29.65 -1.91 -29.60
C ARG A 28 28.46 -1.54 -28.72
N THR A 29 28.46 -0.30 -28.22
CA THR A 29 27.31 0.24 -27.48
C THR A 29 26.13 0.50 -28.41
N ILE A 30 24.91 0.43 -27.86
CA ILE A 30 23.67 0.71 -28.61
C ILE A 30 23.68 2.15 -29.15
N GLU A 31 24.18 3.09 -28.36
CA GLU A 31 24.32 4.50 -28.75
C GLU A 31 25.27 4.69 -29.94
N ALA A 32 26.42 4.02 -29.96
CA ALA A 32 27.35 4.12 -31.09
C ALA A 32 26.73 3.61 -32.40
N VAL A 33 25.96 2.53 -32.34
CA VAL A 33 25.21 1.98 -33.47
C VAL A 33 24.13 2.96 -33.93
N SER A 34 23.35 3.53 -33.00
CA SER A 34 22.29 4.50 -33.31
C SER A 34 22.84 5.77 -33.94
N LEU A 35 23.93 6.33 -33.39
CA LEU A 35 24.59 7.52 -33.92
C LEU A 35 25.15 7.29 -35.33
N LYS A 36 25.82 6.14 -35.56
CA LYS A 36 26.34 5.82 -36.89
C LYS A 36 25.22 5.60 -37.90
N ARG A 37 24.16 4.91 -37.51
CA ARG A 37 22.97 4.69 -38.33
C ARG A 37 22.33 6.02 -38.74
N GLN A 38 22.16 6.95 -37.80
CA GLN A 38 21.66 8.30 -38.06
C GLN A 38 22.59 9.11 -38.98
N ALA A 39 23.90 9.07 -38.76
CA ALA A 39 24.88 9.76 -39.60
C ALA A 39 24.90 9.25 -41.06
N LEU A 40 24.48 8.01 -41.29
CA LEU A 40 24.35 7.41 -42.62
C LEU A 40 22.94 7.55 -43.21
N GLY A 41 22.01 8.21 -42.51
CA GLY A 41 20.61 8.35 -42.95
C GLY A 41 19.83 7.02 -43.01
N VAL A 42 20.35 5.96 -42.39
CA VAL A 42 19.72 4.65 -42.42
C VAL A 42 18.58 4.61 -41.40
N GLY A 43 17.36 4.36 -41.86
CA GLY A 43 16.22 4.18 -40.97
C GLY A 43 16.46 3.04 -39.97
N ALA A 44 15.94 3.17 -38.75
CA ALA A 44 15.85 2.01 -37.88
C ALA A 44 14.95 0.97 -38.59
N PRO A 45 15.26 -0.33 -38.54
CA PRO A 45 14.37 -1.32 -39.12
C PRO A 45 13.00 -1.14 -38.49
N LEU A 46 11.99 -0.98 -39.35
CA LEU A 46 10.60 -0.99 -38.93
C LEU A 46 10.38 -2.25 -38.09
N GLN A 47 9.62 -2.13 -37.01
CA GLN A 47 9.27 -3.28 -36.18
C GLN A 47 8.73 -4.40 -37.08
N PRO A 48 9.13 -5.67 -36.88
CA PRO A 48 8.63 -6.77 -37.69
C PRO A 48 7.10 -6.74 -37.74
N PRO A 49 6.50 -7.03 -38.90
CA PRO A 49 5.05 -7.07 -39.03
C PRO A 49 4.45 -8.00 -37.97
N TRP A 50 3.27 -7.64 -37.48
CA TRP A 50 2.54 -8.45 -36.50
C TRP A 50 2.11 -9.77 -37.13
N LYS A 51 2.51 -10.89 -36.53
CA LYS A 51 2.00 -12.21 -36.90
C LYS A 51 0.59 -12.39 -36.36
N GLN A 52 -0.18 -13.28 -36.98
CA GLN A 52 -1.55 -13.58 -36.56
C GLN A 52 -1.60 -14.12 -35.11
N GLU A 53 -0.71 -15.06 -34.78
CA GLU A 53 -0.53 -15.63 -33.44
C GLU A 53 -0.30 -14.56 -32.35
N GLU A 54 0.40 -13.48 -32.71
CA GLU A 54 0.73 -12.38 -31.81
C GLU A 54 -0.46 -11.45 -31.57
N ILE A 55 -1.34 -11.34 -32.56
CA ILE A 55 -2.58 -10.56 -32.46
C ILE A 55 -3.59 -11.26 -31.56
N GLU A 56 -3.70 -12.59 -31.67
CA GLU A 56 -4.58 -13.42 -30.84
C GLU A 56 -4.21 -13.40 -29.35
N LEU A 57 -2.94 -13.14 -29.03
CA LEU A 57 -2.49 -12.96 -27.65
C LEU A 57 -2.91 -11.61 -27.03
N LEU A 58 -3.28 -10.62 -27.84
CA LEU A 58 -3.70 -9.31 -27.35
C LEU A 58 -5.06 -9.41 -26.64
N GLY A 59 -5.16 -8.87 -25.42
CA GLY A 59 -6.40 -8.90 -24.63
C GLY A 59 -6.63 -10.19 -23.83
N THR A 60 -5.94 -11.28 -24.14
CA THR A 60 -6.04 -12.58 -23.42
C THR A 60 -5.31 -12.55 -22.08
N GLN A 61 -4.23 -11.78 -21.98
CA GLN A 61 -3.42 -11.60 -20.77
C GLN A 61 -2.94 -10.14 -20.67
N PRO A 62 -2.35 -9.70 -19.53
CA PRO A 62 -1.85 -8.33 -19.41
C PRO A 62 -0.84 -7.98 -20.50
N ASP A 63 -0.96 -6.78 -21.09
CA ASP A 63 -0.08 -6.30 -22.18
C ASP A 63 1.43 -6.43 -21.84
N ARG A 64 1.79 -6.30 -20.55
CA ARG A 64 3.17 -6.50 -20.08
C ARG A 64 3.65 -7.95 -20.22
N ALA A 65 2.77 -8.91 -19.92
CA ALA A 65 3.08 -10.33 -20.07
C ALA A 65 3.15 -10.70 -21.56
N VAL A 66 2.22 -10.20 -22.38
CA VAL A 66 2.24 -10.37 -23.85
C VAL A 66 3.54 -9.82 -24.44
N GLY A 67 3.94 -8.61 -24.06
CA GLY A 67 5.18 -8.00 -24.57
C GLY A 67 6.42 -8.82 -24.22
N LYS A 68 6.52 -9.34 -22.99
CA LYS A 68 7.62 -10.23 -22.60
C LYS A 68 7.64 -11.54 -23.39
N LEU A 69 6.47 -12.13 -23.63
CA LEU A 69 6.34 -13.41 -24.36
C LEU A 69 6.76 -13.26 -25.83
N ILE A 70 6.32 -12.17 -26.47
CA ILE A 70 6.56 -11.90 -27.90
C ILE A 70 7.92 -11.22 -28.14
N GLY A 71 8.53 -10.65 -27.10
CA GLY A 71 9.75 -9.85 -27.21
C GLY A 71 9.50 -8.44 -27.77
N ARG A 72 8.27 -7.93 -27.67
CA ARG A 72 7.90 -6.56 -28.04
C ARG A 72 7.78 -5.66 -26.81
N SER A 73 7.96 -4.35 -27.03
CA SER A 73 7.74 -3.38 -25.96
C SER A 73 6.27 -3.34 -25.55
N LEU A 74 6.02 -3.02 -24.28
CA LEU A 74 4.67 -2.81 -23.76
C LEU A 74 3.89 -1.78 -24.58
N VAL A 75 4.57 -0.70 -25.00
CA VAL A 75 3.96 0.36 -25.82
C VAL A 75 3.56 -0.15 -27.20
N ALA A 76 4.37 -1.02 -27.84
CA ALA A 76 4.01 -1.60 -29.13
C ALA A 76 2.76 -2.49 -29.02
N VAL A 77 2.69 -3.32 -27.97
CA VAL A 77 1.52 -4.17 -27.67
C VAL A 77 0.28 -3.33 -27.42
N GLN A 78 0.37 -2.30 -26.57
CA GLN A 78 -0.74 -1.38 -26.29
C GLN A 78 -1.22 -0.69 -27.55
N THR A 79 -0.30 -0.16 -28.36
CA THR A 79 -0.64 0.55 -29.60
C THR A 79 -1.37 -0.39 -30.56
N LYS A 80 -0.86 -1.62 -30.77
CA LYS A 80 -1.52 -2.58 -31.65
C LYS A 80 -2.88 -3.01 -31.12
N ARG A 81 -2.99 -3.27 -29.81
CA ARG A 81 -4.26 -3.60 -29.14
C ARG A 81 -5.31 -2.51 -29.38
N LEU A 82 -4.92 -1.24 -29.18
CA LEU A 82 -5.80 -0.09 -29.39
C LEU A 82 -6.17 0.10 -30.87
N LEU A 83 -5.23 -0.05 -31.80
CA LEU A 83 -5.50 0.03 -33.24
C LEU A 83 -6.48 -1.04 -33.72
N LEU A 84 -6.46 -2.22 -33.10
CA LEU A 84 -7.40 -3.31 -33.39
C LEU A 84 -8.70 -3.23 -32.56
N GLY A 85 -8.87 -2.20 -31.74
CA GLY A 85 -10.06 -2.03 -30.90
C GLY A 85 -10.21 -3.10 -29.80
N ILE A 86 -9.16 -3.85 -29.50
CA ILE A 86 -9.21 -4.95 -28.52
C ILE A 86 -9.21 -4.35 -27.10
N PRO A 87 -10.18 -4.68 -26.23
CA PRO A 87 -10.18 -4.21 -24.85
C PRO A 87 -8.93 -4.68 -24.08
N SER A 88 -8.51 -3.89 -23.09
CA SER A 88 -7.42 -4.32 -22.21
C SER A 88 -7.87 -5.52 -21.38
N TRP A 89 -6.97 -6.47 -21.15
CA TRP A 89 -7.22 -7.57 -20.25
C TRP A 89 -7.66 -7.07 -18.86
N LYS A 90 -8.77 -7.61 -18.34
CA LYS A 90 -9.27 -7.32 -16.99
C LYS A 90 -9.16 -8.58 -16.14
N ALA A 91 -8.39 -8.52 -15.05
CA ALA A 91 -8.39 -9.58 -14.06
C ALA A 91 -9.80 -9.72 -13.45
N LYS A 92 -10.33 -10.95 -13.38
CA LYS A 92 -11.51 -11.26 -12.58
C LYS A 92 -11.13 -11.36 -11.09
N THR A 93 -10.61 -10.29 -10.50
CA THR A 93 -10.30 -10.24 -9.07
C THR A 93 -11.52 -9.82 -8.27
N THR A 94 -12.56 -10.66 -8.28
CA THR A 94 -13.57 -10.63 -7.21
C THR A 94 -13.23 -11.78 -6.29
N LYS A 95 -12.38 -11.53 -5.29
CA LYS A 95 -12.22 -12.49 -4.20
C LYS A 95 -13.56 -12.54 -3.48
N GLU A 96 -14.31 -13.62 -3.65
CA GLU A 96 -15.52 -13.86 -2.89
C GLU A 96 -15.15 -13.76 -1.39
N ARG A 97 -15.79 -12.82 -0.70
CA ARG A 97 -15.59 -12.68 0.74
C ARG A 97 -16.49 -13.71 1.38
N GLY A 98 -15.89 -14.80 1.87
CA GLY A 98 -16.58 -15.77 2.71
C GLY A 98 -17.22 -15.11 3.94
N PRO A 99 -18.10 -15.83 4.65
CA PRO A 99 -18.74 -15.33 5.86
C PRO A 99 -17.70 -14.85 6.87
N VAL A 100 -17.98 -13.71 7.50
CA VAL A 100 -17.08 -13.11 8.49
C VAL A 100 -17.23 -13.86 9.81
N ASP A 101 -16.12 -14.40 10.32
CA ASP A 101 -16.05 -15.09 11.60
C ASP A 101 -16.46 -14.16 12.77
N PRO A 102 -17.55 -14.46 13.50
CA PRO A 102 -18.08 -13.61 14.56
C PRO A 102 -17.06 -13.28 15.66
N GLU A 103 -16.19 -14.22 16.03
CA GLU A 103 -15.20 -14.02 17.09
C GLU A 103 -14.14 -13.00 16.69
N LYS A 104 -13.80 -12.94 15.39
CA LYS A 104 -12.80 -11.98 14.87
C LYS A 104 -13.32 -10.55 14.79
N VAL A 105 -14.65 -10.37 14.76
CA VAL A 105 -15.31 -9.06 14.67
C VAL A 105 -16.01 -8.64 15.96
N LYS A 106 -15.85 -9.41 17.02
CA LYS A 106 -16.31 -9.06 18.36
C LYS A 106 -15.59 -7.82 18.87
N LEU A 107 -16.35 -6.88 19.43
CA LEU A 107 -15.82 -5.71 20.14
C LEU A 107 -15.54 -6.11 21.60
N LEU A 108 -14.36 -5.78 22.10
CA LEU A 108 -13.89 -6.17 23.43
C LEU A 108 -14.02 -5.07 24.49
N TYR A 109 -14.08 -3.79 24.08
CA TYR A 109 -14.02 -2.64 24.98
C TYR A 109 -15.28 -1.76 24.96
N GLY A 110 -16.19 -1.97 24.01
CA GLY A 110 -17.43 -1.18 23.85
C GLY A 110 -18.35 -1.19 25.09
N PRO A 111 -19.38 -0.33 25.12
CA PRO A 111 -20.13 0.18 23.96
C PRO A 111 -19.55 1.46 23.33
N TYR A 112 -19.80 1.63 22.03
CA TYR A 112 -19.43 2.84 21.27
C TYR A 112 -20.68 3.57 20.79
N THR A 113 -20.76 4.87 21.10
CA THR A 113 -21.94 5.68 20.82
C THR A 113 -21.65 6.70 19.72
N PRO A 114 -22.47 6.75 18.66
CA PRO A 114 -22.27 7.74 17.62
C PRO A 114 -22.65 9.15 18.08
N PRO A 115 -21.85 10.17 17.71
CA PRO A 115 -22.17 11.55 18.07
C PRO A 115 -23.49 11.93 17.40
N ARG A 116 -24.39 12.58 18.14
CA ARG A 116 -25.70 13.03 17.65
C ARG A 116 -25.52 14.34 16.87
N THR A 117 -25.53 14.27 15.54
CA THR A 117 -25.37 15.43 14.66
C THR A 117 -26.37 15.39 13.49
N ARG A 118 -26.50 16.51 12.78
CA ARG A 118 -27.35 16.64 11.59
C ARG A 118 -26.53 17.01 10.37
N ARG A 119 -27.03 16.62 9.19
CA ARG A 119 -26.43 16.99 7.90
C ARG A 119 -26.26 18.52 7.82
N GLY A 120 -25.09 18.97 7.38
CA GLY A 120 -24.76 20.38 7.27
C GLY A 120 -24.00 20.98 8.46
N ARG A 121 -24.02 20.34 9.64
CA ARG A 121 -23.20 20.74 10.79
C ARG A 121 -21.73 20.38 10.57
N PHE A 122 -20.86 20.84 11.46
CA PHE A 122 -19.43 20.57 11.41
C PHE A 122 -19.01 19.72 12.60
N LEU A 123 -18.07 18.80 12.38
CA LEU A 123 -17.44 17.99 13.42
C LEU A 123 -15.92 18.00 13.24
N PRO A 124 -15.15 17.97 14.34
CA PRO A 124 -13.71 17.75 14.25
C PRO A 124 -13.44 16.34 13.73
N CYS A 125 -12.41 16.20 12.90
CA CYS A 125 -11.89 14.93 12.42
C CYS A 125 -10.40 14.89 12.70
N GLU A 126 -9.94 13.89 13.45
CA GLU A 126 -8.52 13.76 13.82
C GLU A 126 -7.59 13.70 12.61
N LEU A 127 -8.10 13.26 11.45
CA LEU A 127 -7.30 13.17 10.22
C LEU A 127 -7.42 14.37 9.28
N ARG A 128 -8.44 15.21 9.46
CA ARG A 128 -8.84 16.18 8.42
C ARG A 128 -9.23 17.55 8.97
N GLY A 129 -9.09 17.76 10.28
CA GLY A 129 -9.62 18.94 10.96
C GLY A 129 -11.14 19.00 10.90
N THR A 130 -11.70 20.22 11.01
CA THR A 130 -13.14 20.44 11.05
C THR A 130 -13.79 20.18 9.68
N VAL A 131 -14.70 19.23 9.61
CA VAL A 131 -15.37 18.81 8.38
C VAL A 131 -16.88 18.91 8.48
N LYS A 132 -17.52 19.26 7.36
CA LYS A 132 -18.98 19.30 7.24
C LYS A 132 -19.58 17.88 7.19
N VAL A 133 -20.67 17.66 7.90
CA VAL A 133 -21.39 16.38 8.00
C VAL A 133 -22.32 16.20 6.80
N GLY A 134 -22.19 15.06 6.12
CA GLY A 134 -22.98 14.65 4.95
C GLY A 134 -24.15 13.72 5.26
N GLY A 135 -24.15 13.05 6.42
CA GLY A 135 -25.12 12.02 6.82
C GLY A 135 -24.42 10.90 7.60
N TYR A 136 -25.07 9.74 7.78
CA TYR A 136 -24.53 8.60 8.54
C TYR A 136 -24.19 7.40 7.63
N SER A 137 -23.23 6.57 8.03
CA SER A 137 -23.00 5.26 7.43
C SER A 137 -24.14 4.29 7.75
N ALA A 138 -24.25 3.24 6.95
CA ALA A 138 -25.22 2.15 7.12
C ALA A 138 -24.57 0.91 7.78
N GLY A 139 -23.48 1.10 8.54
CA GLY A 139 -22.86 0.01 9.29
C GLY A 139 -23.67 -0.32 10.55
N PRO A 140 -23.41 -1.48 11.18
CA PRO A 140 -24.02 -1.85 12.46
C PRO A 140 -23.98 -0.72 13.49
N ILE A 141 -22.87 0.02 13.56
CA ILE A 141 -22.74 1.26 14.31
C ILE A 141 -22.77 2.43 13.32
N PRO A 142 -23.90 3.16 13.23
CA PRO A 142 -24.04 4.25 12.27
C PRO A 142 -23.15 5.42 12.68
N TRP A 143 -22.34 5.95 11.77
CA TRP A 143 -21.37 7.00 12.11
C TRP A 143 -21.37 8.16 11.10
N PRO A 144 -21.15 9.42 11.52
CA PRO A 144 -21.15 10.55 10.60
C PRO A 144 -20.12 10.43 9.48
N LYS A 145 -20.55 10.77 8.27
CA LYS A 145 -19.75 10.86 7.05
C LYS A 145 -19.46 12.31 6.70
N LYS A 146 -18.30 12.55 6.10
CA LYS A 146 -17.94 13.84 5.50
C LYS A 146 -18.90 14.21 4.37
N TRP A 147 -19.16 15.49 4.18
CA TRP A 147 -19.95 16.01 3.06
C TRP A 147 -19.30 15.70 1.71
N ARG A 148 -20.12 15.39 0.68
CA ARG A 148 -19.74 15.00 -0.69
C ARG A 148 -18.92 13.72 -0.84
N THR A 149 -18.35 13.17 0.23
CA THR A 149 -17.64 11.88 0.19
C THR A 149 -18.31 10.85 1.09
N ARG A 150 -18.01 9.56 0.89
CA ARG A 150 -18.51 8.49 1.77
C ARG A 150 -17.57 8.20 2.94
N SER A 151 -16.55 9.03 3.17
CA SER A 151 -15.55 8.83 4.23
C SER A 151 -16.16 9.13 5.60
N LEU A 152 -15.96 8.24 6.57
CA LEU A 152 -16.33 8.49 7.96
C LEU A 152 -15.49 9.63 8.56
N ILE A 153 -16.10 10.37 9.48
CA ILE A 153 -15.47 11.42 10.27
C ILE A 153 -14.86 10.76 11.51
N LEU A 154 -13.54 10.78 11.61
CA LEU A 154 -12.81 10.16 12.71
C LEU A 154 -12.86 11.06 13.94
N CYS A 155 -13.80 10.81 14.84
CA CYS A 155 -14.05 11.60 16.05
C CYS A 155 -14.55 10.70 17.19
N GLY A 156 -14.49 11.19 18.42
CA GLY A 156 -15.12 10.56 19.60
C GLY A 156 -14.85 9.06 19.71
N ASP A 157 -15.93 8.29 19.86
CA ASP A 157 -15.85 6.84 20.13
C ASP A 157 -15.24 6.02 18.99
N LEU A 158 -15.32 6.50 17.75
CA LEU A 158 -14.64 5.83 16.64
C LEU A 158 -13.12 5.91 16.78
N VAL A 159 -12.56 7.00 17.32
CA VAL A 159 -11.11 7.09 17.61
C VAL A 159 -10.74 6.06 18.67
N ARG A 160 -11.53 5.97 19.75
CA ARG A 160 -11.32 5.00 20.84
C ARG A 160 -11.37 3.55 20.31
N ALA A 161 -12.34 3.24 19.45
CA ALA A 161 -12.46 1.94 18.82
C ALA A 161 -11.25 1.63 17.91
N VAL A 162 -10.79 2.59 17.10
CA VAL A 162 -9.61 2.41 16.23
C VAL A 162 -8.35 2.10 17.04
N GLN A 163 -8.21 2.71 18.23
CA GLN A 163 -7.08 2.53 19.14
C GLN A 163 -7.10 1.18 19.87
N GLN A 164 -8.28 0.69 20.26
CA GLN A 164 -8.40 -0.43 21.21
C GLN A 164 -8.85 -1.74 20.56
N GLU A 165 -9.72 -1.69 19.55
CA GLU A 165 -10.37 -2.87 18.99
C GLU A 165 -9.55 -3.54 17.89
N SER A 166 -9.89 -4.75 17.44
CA SER A 166 -9.24 -5.34 16.27
C SER A 166 -9.58 -4.56 14.98
N ALA A 167 -8.68 -4.57 13.98
CA ALA A 167 -8.95 -3.86 12.72
C ALA A 167 -10.16 -4.45 11.97
N LEU A 168 -10.40 -5.75 12.15
CA LEU A 168 -11.54 -6.47 11.58
C LEU A 168 -12.85 -6.09 12.27
N ALA A 169 -12.84 -5.98 13.61
CA ALA A 169 -14.01 -5.55 14.37
C ALA A 169 -14.43 -4.12 13.97
N VAL A 170 -13.49 -3.17 13.95
CA VAL A 170 -13.78 -1.80 13.51
C VAL A 170 -14.28 -1.76 12.05
N ALA A 171 -13.66 -2.54 11.17
CA ALA A 171 -14.08 -2.62 9.77
C ALA A 171 -15.53 -3.11 9.62
N HIS A 172 -15.88 -4.18 10.34
CA HIS A 172 -17.20 -4.78 10.32
C HIS A 172 -18.27 -3.81 10.86
N HIS A 173 -18.08 -3.30 12.08
CA HIS A 173 -19.10 -2.51 12.78
C HIS A 173 -19.34 -1.13 12.16
N TRP A 174 -18.33 -0.52 11.54
CA TRP A 174 -18.47 0.78 10.87
C TRP A 174 -18.62 0.67 9.33
N ALA A 175 -18.72 -0.54 8.80
CA ALA A 175 -18.84 -0.84 7.36
C ALA A 175 -17.75 -0.16 6.50
N VAL A 176 -16.49 -0.33 6.92
CA VAL A 176 -15.31 0.12 6.16
C VAL A 176 -14.39 -1.06 5.87
N CYS A 177 -13.44 -0.93 4.94
CA CYS A 177 -12.44 -1.99 4.76
C CYS A 177 -11.37 -1.95 5.86
N ALA A 178 -10.84 -3.12 6.22
CA ALA A 178 -9.76 -3.22 7.22
C ALA A 178 -8.53 -2.38 6.84
N GLU A 179 -8.27 -2.19 5.54
CA GLU A 179 -7.19 -1.33 5.07
C GLU A 179 -7.40 0.15 5.42
N ILE A 180 -8.64 0.65 5.40
CA ILE A 180 -8.97 2.01 5.86
C ILE A 180 -8.65 2.13 7.35
N VAL A 181 -8.99 1.12 8.16
CA VAL A 181 -8.66 1.11 9.60
C VAL A 181 -7.15 1.10 9.81
N SER A 182 -6.40 0.30 9.04
CA SER A 182 -4.93 0.31 9.08
C SER A 182 -4.32 1.66 8.67
N ARG A 183 -4.97 2.41 7.78
CA ARG A 183 -4.56 3.80 7.45
C ARG A 183 -4.85 4.75 8.62
N TRP A 184 -6.02 4.62 9.25
CA TRP A 184 -6.38 5.43 10.42
C TRP A 184 -5.42 5.20 11.58
N ARG A 185 -5.07 3.95 11.89
CA ARG A 185 -4.09 3.63 12.96
C ARG A 185 -2.73 4.24 12.71
N ARG A 186 -2.22 4.12 11.49
CA ARG A 186 -0.94 4.73 11.11
C ARG A 186 -0.96 6.24 11.29
N ALA A 187 -2.06 6.88 10.90
CA ALA A 187 -2.19 8.33 11.02
C ALA A 187 -2.46 8.81 12.45
N LEU A 188 -3.00 7.95 13.32
CA LEU A 188 -3.16 8.19 14.76
C LEU A 188 -1.96 7.69 15.59
N GLU A 189 -0.89 7.22 14.94
CA GLU A 189 0.30 6.64 15.59
C GLU A 189 0.00 5.52 16.59
N VAL A 190 -1.07 4.76 16.32
CA VAL A 190 -1.46 3.62 17.15
C VAL A 190 -0.52 2.45 16.85
N GLY A 191 0.26 2.04 17.85
CA GLY A 191 1.13 0.86 17.78
C GLY A 191 0.37 -0.45 17.53
N PRO A 192 1.08 -1.57 17.31
CA PRO A 192 0.45 -2.88 17.17
C PRO A 192 -0.42 -3.18 18.39
N ILE A 193 -1.72 -3.45 18.17
CA ILE A 193 -2.63 -3.82 19.25
C ILE A 193 -2.22 -5.20 19.75
N GLN A 194 -1.73 -5.27 20.99
CA GLN A 194 -1.40 -6.52 21.65
C GLN A 194 -2.70 -7.28 21.92
N ASN A 195 -2.81 -8.48 21.34
CA ASN A 195 -3.99 -9.32 21.52
C ASN A 195 -4.02 -9.83 22.96
N ARG A 196 -4.89 -9.25 23.80
CA ARG A 196 -4.92 -9.53 25.26
C ARG A 196 -5.30 -10.99 25.58
N GLN A 197 -5.90 -11.71 24.63
CA GLN A 197 -6.11 -13.17 24.75
C GLN A 197 -4.79 -13.94 24.89
N ALA A 198 -3.69 -13.45 24.29
CA ALA A 198 -2.37 -14.02 24.50
C ALA A 198 -1.78 -13.67 25.88
N ALA A 199 -2.16 -12.52 26.44
CA ALA A 199 -1.73 -12.10 27.78
C ALA A 199 -2.48 -12.86 28.90
N GLN A 200 -3.76 -13.21 28.68
CA GLN A 200 -4.54 -14.03 29.62
C GLN A 200 -4.16 -15.52 29.59
N ALA A 201 -3.59 -16.01 28.49
CA ALA A 201 -3.11 -17.41 28.39
C ALA A 201 -1.81 -17.69 29.17
N HIS A 202 -1.06 -16.66 29.59
CA HIS A 202 0.17 -16.80 30.39
C HIS A 202 -0.06 -16.71 31.91
N SER A 203 -1.26 -16.30 32.36
CA SER A 203 -1.61 -16.23 33.79
C SER A 203 -2.31 -17.50 34.31
N GLY A 204 -2.31 -18.59 33.53
CA GLY A 204 -3.04 -19.83 33.83
C GLY A 204 -2.16 -21.01 34.28
N ARG A 205 -0.90 -20.77 34.69
CA ARG A 205 0.02 -21.82 35.15
C ARG A 205 0.64 -21.47 36.50
N GLU A 206 -0.19 -21.22 37.51
CA GLU A 206 0.24 -21.33 38.91
C GLU A 206 -0.22 -22.71 39.42
N GLY A 207 0.73 -23.63 39.56
CA GLY A 207 0.53 -24.93 40.18
C GLY A 207 0.36 -24.82 41.70
N PRO A 208 -0.12 -25.88 42.37
CA PRO A 208 -0.53 -25.80 43.75
C PRO A 208 0.66 -25.65 44.70
N ALA A 209 0.38 -24.89 45.76
CA ALA A 209 1.27 -24.55 46.86
C ALA A 209 1.87 -25.76 47.57
N ALA A 210 3.16 -25.64 47.90
CA ALA A 210 3.83 -26.46 48.92
C ALA A 210 4.73 -25.57 49.79
N GLY A 211 4.36 -25.47 51.07
CA GLY A 211 5.28 -25.47 52.22
C GLY A 211 6.25 -24.31 52.44
N GLY A 212 5.95 -23.49 53.46
CA GLY A 212 6.80 -23.49 54.66
C GLY A 212 7.76 -22.32 54.94
N ILE A 213 7.43 -21.63 56.04
CA ILE A 213 8.32 -21.14 57.12
C ILE A 213 8.99 -19.74 56.96
N ALA A 214 8.30 -18.77 57.58
CA ALA A 214 8.73 -17.82 58.64
C ALA A 214 10.03 -16.98 58.50
N THR A 215 9.86 -15.65 58.69
CA THR A 215 10.22 -14.85 59.90
C THR A 215 10.84 -13.47 59.55
N THR A 216 10.42 -12.46 60.32
CA THR A 216 11.20 -11.30 60.83
C THR A 216 11.14 -9.95 60.09
N GLN A 217 10.30 -9.10 60.68
CA GLN A 217 10.46 -7.68 61.08
C GLN A 217 10.56 -6.53 60.06
N ALA A 218 9.80 -5.51 60.44
CA ALA A 218 9.72 -4.14 59.96
C ALA A 218 11.01 -3.33 60.15
N ARG A 219 11.26 -2.36 59.26
CA ARG A 219 11.31 -0.93 59.62
C ARG A 219 11.37 -0.01 58.39
N ALA A 220 10.90 1.21 58.63
CA ALA A 220 10.71 2.34 57.71
C ALA A 220 11.96 2.83 56.96
N LEU A 221 11.74 3.58 55.87
CA LEU A 221 12.26 4.96 55.72
C LEU A 221 11.67 5.65 54.49
N VAL A 222 10.98 6.75 54.76
CA VAL A 222 10.75 7.87 53.85
C VAL A 222 12.08 8.60 53.69
N GLN A 223 12.51 8.90 52.46
CA GLN A 223 13.36 10.04 52.21
C GLN A 223 13.15 10.55 50.78
N GLU A 224 12.52 11.71 50.70
CA GLU A 224 12.58 12.58 49.54
C GLU A 224 14.00 13.15 49.41
N HIS A 225 14.57 13.11 48.20
CA HIS A 225 15.46 14.18 47.73
C HIS A 225 15.41 14.19 46.20
N GLY A 226 14.99 15.34 45.66
CA GLY A 226 14.80 15.55 44.23
C GLY A 226 16.09 15.77 43.44
N GLN A 227 15.90 15.90 42.13
CA GLN A 227 16.67 16.83 41.30
C GLN A 227 15.96 17.01 39.96
N ALA A 228 15.66 18.27 39.67
CA ALA A 228 15.27 18.74 38.36
C ALA A 228 16.40 18.49 37.36
N PHE A 229 16.08 17.99 36.16
CA PHE A 229 16.87 18.30 34.98
C PHE A 229 15.98 18.54 33.76
N CYS A 230 16.11 19.77 33.28
CA CYS A 230 15.76 20.39 32.02
C CYS A 230 15.39 19.50 30.83
N CYS A 231 14.33 19.91 30.15
CA CYS A 231 14.16 19.74 28.71
C CYS A 231 15.39 20.26 27.93
N PRO A 232 15.78 19.59 26.84
CA PRO A 232 16.27 20.27 25.66
C PRO A 232 15.25 20.20 24.53
N ALA A 233 14.83 21.39 24.11
CA ALA A 233 14.09 21.65 22.89
C ALA A 233 14.75 20.95 21.69
N ARG A 234 13.95 20.23 20.89
CA ARG A 234 14.41 19.63 19.65
C ARG A 234 14.33 20.67 18.54
N LYS A 235 15.51 21.04 18.04
CA LYS A 235 15.78 21.97 16.94
C LYS A 235 14.94 21.64 15.70
N THR A 236 14.24 22.65 15.19
CA THR A 236 13.70 22.70 13.83
C THR A 236 14.85 22.75 12.82
N GLY A 237 14.95 21.72 11.97
CA GLY A 237 15.85 21.67 10.82
C GLY A 237 15.11 22.00 9.53
N GLN A 238 15.44 23.17 8.96
CA GLN A 238 15.46 23.61 7.56
C GLN A 238 14.71 22.82 6.48
N ALA A 239 14.04 23.56 5.58
CA ALA A 239 14.48 23.65 4.18
C ALA A 239 13.81 24.82 3.43
N ARG A 240 14.69 25.65 2.84
CA ARG A 240 14.61 26.39 1.56
C ARG A 240 13.46 27.36 1.29
#